data_AF-A0A968UEE1-F1
#
_entry.id   AF-A0A968UEE1-F1
#
_cell.length_a   1.000
_cell.length_b   1.000
_cell.length_c   1.000
_cell.angle_alpha   90.00
_cell.angle_beta   90.00
_cell.angle_gamma   90.00
#
_symmetry.space_group_name_H-M   'P 1'
#
loop_
_entity.id
_entity.type
_entity.pdbx_description
1 polymer ?
#
loop_
_entity_poly.entity_id
_entity_poly.type
_entity_poly.pdbx_seq_one_letter_code
_entity_poly.pdbx_strand_id
1 'polypeptide(L)' 'MPAPYSVDLRLKAVAAVDRGESKSQVARVFEISRNTLDLWLHRRE' A
#
# COMPACT_ATOMS: atom_id res chain seq x y z
N MET A 1 -11.94 17.11 -3.01
CA MET A 1 -10.65 16.49 -3.39
C MET A 1 -10.42 15.32 -2.45
N PRO A 2 -10.25 14.07 -2.92
CA PRO A 2 -9.83 13.02 -2.01
C PRO A 2 -8.44 13.41 -1.47
N ALA A 3 -8.32 13.49 -0.15
CA ALA A 3 -7.04 13.78 0.48
C ALA A 3 -6.02 12.73 0.00
N PRO A 4 -4.83 13.14 -0.45
CA PRO A 4 -3.79 12.18 -0.79
C PRO A 4 -3.52 11.33 0.45
N TYR A 5 -3.54 10.01 0.30
CA TYR A 5 -3.08 9.11 1.35
C TYR A 5 -1.72 9.60 1.86
N SER A 6 -1.56 9.67 3.19
CA SER A 6 -0.31 10.11 3.80
C SER A 6 0.85 9.30 3.23
N VAL A 7 1.95 9.98 2.89
CA VAL A 7 3.16 9.36 2.35
C VAL A 7 3.65 8.25 3.28
N ASP A 8 3.54 8.45 4.59
CA ASP A 8 3.82 7.46 5.62
C ASP A 8 3.02 6.16 5.46
N LEU A 9 1.74 6.25 5.11
CA LEU A 9 0.88 5.07 4.94
C LEU A 9 1.30 4.28 3.70
N ARG A 10 1.62 4.97 2.60
CA ARG A 10 2.16 4.33 1.40
C ARG A 10 3.49 3.65 1.66
N LEU A 11 4.41 4.31 2.36
CA LEU A 11 5.72 3.74 2.70
C LEU A 11 5.59 2.52 3.62
N LYS A 12 4.73 2.58 4.64
CA LYS A 12 4.48 1.44 5.54
C LYS A 12 3.83 0.27 4.82
N ALA A 13 2.85 0.52 3.96
CA ALA A 13 2.17 -0.53 3.20
C ALA A 13 3.12 -1.23 2.22
N VAL A 14 3.94 -0.46 1.48
CA VAL A 14 4.93 -1.04 0.57
C VAL A 14 6.02 -1.78 1.34
N ALA A 15 6.53 -1.22 2.44
CA ALA A 15 7.51 -1.90 3.28
C ALA A 15 6.99 -3.20 3.90
N ALA A 16 5.69 -3.29 4.20
CA ALA A 16 5.08 -4.53 4.66
C ALA A 16 5.10 -5.62 3.58
N VAL A 17 4.76 -5.27 2.34
CA VAL A 17 4.87 -6.19 1.19
C VAL A 17 6.32 -6.62 0.95
N ASP A 18 7.27 -5.68 1.05
CA ASP A 18 8.72 -5.92 0.89
C ASP A 18 9.27 -6.91 1.93
N ARG A 19 8.72 -6.90 3.16
CA ARG A 19 9.03 -7.88 4.22
C ARG A 19 8.48 -9.28 3.96
N GLY A 20 7.69 -9.48 2.90
CA GLY A 20 7.06 -10.76 2.56
C GLY A 20 5.61 -10.91 3.01
N GLU A 21 4.97 -9.84 3.51
CA GLU A 21 3.53 -9.89 3.82
C GLU A 21 2.70 -10.00 2.53
N SER A 22 1.63 -10.80 2.59
CA SER A 22 0.70 -10.92 1.46
C SER A 22 0.02 -9.58 1.17
N LYS A 23 -0.03 -9.17 -0.10
CA LYS A 23 -0.74 -7.96 -0.56
C LYS A 23 -2.17 -7.88 -0.02
N SER A 24 -2.86 -9.03 0.09
CA SER A 24 -4.23 -9.11 0.62
C SER A 24 -4.30 -8.78 2.11
N GLN A 25 -3.31 -9.21 2.89
CA GLN A 25 -3.22 -8.92 4.32
C GLN A 25 -2.89 -7.45 4.53
N VAL A 26 -1.89 -6.92 3.82
CA VAL A 26 -1.50 -5.50 3.88
C VAL A 26 -2.69 -4.61 3.50
N ALA A 27 -3.39 -4.91 2.41
CA ALA A 27 -4.59 -4.16 2.02
C ALA A 27 -5.65 -4.12 3.13
N ARG A 28 -5.87 -5.23 3.83
CA ARG A 28 -6.82 -5.32 4.94
C ARG A 28 -6.33 -4.57 6.19
N VAL A 29 -5.04 -4.63 6.51
CA VAL A 29 -4.43 -3.95 7.67
C VAL A 29 -4.45 -2.44 7.51
N PHE A 30 -4.21 -1.94 6.30
CA PHE A 30 -4.20 -0.51 6.01
C PHE A 30 -5.56 0.02 5.54
N GLU A 31 -6.61 -0.82 5.54
CA GLU A 31 -7.96 -0.51 5.05
C GLU A 31 -7.97 0.12 3.64
N ILE A 32 -7.04 -0.31 2.80
CA ILE A 32 -6.91 0.12 1.40
C ILE A 32 -7.33 -0.98 0.45
N SER A 33 -7.77 -0.60 -0.73
CA SER A 33 -8.01 -1.56 -1.81
C SER A 33 -6.70 -2.21 -2.25
N ARG A 34 -6.74 -3.51 -2.57
CA ARG A 34 -5.61 -4.21 -3.21
C ARG A 34 -5.11 -3.47 -4.46
N ASN A 35 -6.02 -2.88 -5.23
CA ASN A 35 -5.69 -2.07 -6.40
C ASN A 35 -4.85 -0.82 -6.04
N THR A 36 -5.13 -0.17 -4.92
CA THR A 36 -4.35 0.99 -4.44
C THR A 36 -2.94 0.58 -4.07
N LEU A 37 -2.79 -0.56 -3.39
CA LEU A 37 -1.48 -1.13 -3.06
C LEU A 37 -0.71 -1.51 -4.33
N ASP A 38 -1.38 -2.09 -5.34
CA ASP A 38 -0.76 -2.46 -6.61
C ASP A 38 -0.27 -1.24 -7.40
N LEU A 39 -1.08 -0.18 -7.48
CA LEU A 39 -0.68 1.10 -8.06
C LEU A 39 0.54 1.72 -7.36
N TRP A 40 0.66 1.55 -6.05
CA TRP A 40 1.80 2.06 -5.29
C TRP A 40 3.08 1.28 -5.53
N LEU A 41 2.97 -0.03 -5.73
CA LEU A 41 4.06 -0.91 -6.13
C LEU A 41 4.49 -0.63 -7.57
N HIS A 42 3.54 -0.38 -8.48
CA HIS A 42 3.83 -0.10 -9.88
C HIS A 42 4.52 1.28 -10.08
N ARG A 43 4.15 2.29 -9.28
CA ARG A 43 4.82 3.61 -9.26
C ARG A 43 6.23 3.61 -8.63
N ARG A 44 6.77 2.45 -8.23
CA ARG A 44 8.15 2.33 -7.73
C ARG A 44 9.15 2.12 -8.88
N GLU A 45 8.68 1.64 -10.04
CA GLU A 45 9.39 1.64 -11.31
C GLU A 45 9.28 3.01 -12.00
#